data_AF-A0A090QLF9-F1
#
_entry.id   AF-A0A090QLF9-F1
#
_cell.length_a   1.000
_cell.length_b   1.000
_cell.length_c   1.000
_cell.angle_alpha   90.00
_cell.angle_beta   90.00
_cell.angle_gamma   90.00
#
_symmetry.space_group_name_H-M   'P 1'
#
loop_
_entity.id
_entity.type
_entity.pdbx_description
1 polymer ?
#
loop_
_entity_poly.entity_id
_entity_poly.type
_entity_poly.pdbx_seq_one_letter_code
_entity_poly.pdbx_strand_id
1 'polypeptide(L)'
;MLIARRLYQHAPDHKLGTLVNTLDIENDGTFHRALADAEMTARLWLRMLEDIQHQYRTPSLTFDAMHKLSKTSKATVPTYLRKLALS
;
A
#
# COMPACT_ATOMS: atom_id res chain seq x y z
N MET A 1 5.75 5.43 -6.08
CA MET A 1 4.89 5.03 -4.95
C MET A 1 5.44 5.49 -3.61
N LEU A 2 4.74 6.38 -2.90
CA LEU A 2 5.16 6.86 -1.56
C LEU A 2 4.66 5.98 -0.43
N ILE A 3 3.39 5.55 -0.47
CA ILE A 3 2.78 4.73 0.59
C ILE A 3 3.41 3.34 0.64
N ALA A 4 3.65 2.70 -0.50
CA ALA A 4 4.39 1.43 -0.54
C ALA A 4 5.77 1.54 0.14
N ARG A 5 6.46 2.69 0.01
CA ARG A 5 7.76 2.96 0.69
C ARG A 5 7.64 3.12 2.20
N ARG A 6 6.43 3.22 2.73
CA ARG A 6 6.12 3.29 4.17
C ARG A 6 5.73 1.93 4.72
N LEU A 7 4.97 1.17 3.94
CA LEU A 7 4.46 -0.14 4.33
C LEU A 7 5.50 -1.25 4.10
N TYR A 8 6.07 -1.33 2.89
CA TYR A 8 6.94 -2.42 2.47
C TYR A 8 8.41 -2.05 2.54
N GLN A 9 8.87 -1.56 3.70
CA GLN A 9 10.23 -1.02 3.85
C GLN A 9 11.35 -2.03 3.58
N HIS A 10 11.05 -3.32 3.71
CA HIS A 10 11.93 -4.45 3.40
C HIS A 10 12.02 -4.78 1.90
N ALA A 11 11.16 -4.21 1.06
CA ALA A 11 11.13 -4.54 -0.37
C ALA A 11 12.41 -4.01 -1.06
N PRO A 12 12.99 -4.79 -1.99
CA PRO A 12 14.27 -4.43 -2.64
C PRO A 12 14.16 -3.15 -3.47
N ASP A 13 13.02 -2.95 -4.13
CA ASP A 13 12.61 -1.67 -4.68
C ASP A 13 11.08 -1.48 -4.53
N HIS A 14 10.57 -0.35 -5.02
CA HIS A 14 9.14 -0.01 -4.92
C HIS A 14 8.54 0.28 -6.30
N LYS A 15 9.04 -0.39 -7.34
CA LYS A 15 8.44 -0.38 -8.66
C LYS A 15 7.14 -1.19 -8.61
N LEU A 16 6.18 -0.82 -9.46
CA LEU A 16 4.86 -1.47 -9.49
C LEU A 16 4.98 -2.97 -9.73
N GLY A 17 5.68 -3.39 -10.80
CA GLY A 17 5.85 -4.81 -11.11
C GLY A 17 6.55 -5.61 -10.00
N THR A 18 7.58 -5.05 -9.36
CA THR A 18 8.24 -5.71 -8.22
C THR A 18 7.28 -5.93 -7.07
N LEU A 19 6.49 -4.93 -6.71
CA LEU A 19 5.53 -5.01 -5.61
C LEU A 19 4.37 -5.94 -5.92
N VAL A 20 3.83 -5.89 -7.14
CA VAL A 20 2.79 -6.81 -7.63
C VAL A 20 3.26 -8.26 -7.52
N ASN A 21 4.47 -8.55 -8.00
CA ASN A 21 5.03 -9.91 -7.92
C ASN A 21 5.35 -10.33 -6.48
N THR A 22 5.93 -9.44 -5.67
CA THR A 22 6.34 -9.76 -4.28
C THR A 22 5.13 -10.00 -3.38
N LEU A 23 4.01 -9.31 -3.63
CA LEU A 23 2.78 -9.41 -2.84
C LEU A 23 1.79 -10.42 -3.42
N ASP A 24 2.19 -11.15 -4.48
CA ASP A 24 1.38 -12.15 -5.19
C ASP A 24 0.02 -11.59 -5.63
N ILE A 25 0.05 -10.40 -6.23
CA ILE A 25 -1.16 -9.74 -6.75
C ILE A 25 -1.42 -10.26 -8.16
N GLU A 26 -2.61 -10.82 -8.37
CA GLU A 26 -3.03 -11.33 -9.67
C GLU A 26 -2.88 -10.28 -10.79
N ASN A 27 -2.23 -10.69 -11.86
CA ASN A 27 -2.04 -9.91 -13.08
C ASN A 27 -2.01 -10.84 -14.30
N ASP A 28 -2.99 -10.66 -15.16
CA ASP A 28 -3.33 -11.47 -16.33
C ASP A 28 -2.54 -11.09 -17.60
N GLY A 29 -1.60 -10.15 -17.48
CA GLY A 29 -0.45 -9.99 -18.39
C GLY A 29 -0.74 -9.62 -19.85
N THR A 30 -2.01 -9.49 -20.25
CA THR A 30 -2.42 -9.46 -21.66
C THR A 30 -3.30 -8.23 -21.96
N PHE A 31 -2.76 -7.03 -21.75
CA PHE A 31 -3.46 -5.78 -22.09
C PHE A 31 -2.50 -4.68 -22.56
N HIS A 32 -3.05 -3.58 -23.07
CA HIS A 32 -2.31 -2.32 -23.23
C HIS A 32 -1.68 -1.93 -21.89
N ARG A 33 -0.36 -1.69 -21.90
CA ARG A 33 0.45 -1.43 -20.69
C ARG A 33 -0.19 -0.41 -19.73
N ALA A 34 -0.81 0.65 -20.25
CA ALA A 34 -1.46 1.67 -19.44
C ALA A 34 -2.67 1.16 -18.64
N LEU A 35 -3.51 0.29 -19.22
CA LEU A 35 -4.63 -0.32 -18.52
C LEU A 35 -4.13 -1.27 -17.44
N ALA A 36 -3.19 -2.14 -17.79
CA ALA A 36 -2.57 -3.06 -16.84
C ALA A 36 -1.94 -2.30 -15.65
N ASP A 37 -1.21 -1.21 -15.91
CA ASP A 37 -0.60 -0.38 -14.87
C ASP A 37 -1.66 0.27 -13.94
N ALA A 38 -2.78 0.75 -14.51
CA ALA A 38 -3.88 1.33 -13.73
C ALA A 38 -4.56 0.28 -12.84
N GLU A 39 -4.87 -0.90 -13.38
CA GLU A 39 -5.49 -1.98 -12.63
C GLU A 39 -4.57 -2.55 -11.54
N MET A 40 -3.30 -2.81 -11.87
CA MET A 40 -2.30 -3.25 -10.88
C MET A 40 -2.13 -2.23 -9.77
N THR A 41 -2.16 -0.93 -10.09
CA THR A 41 -2.11 0.13 -9.08
C THR A 41 -3.34 0.11 -8.17
N ALA A 42 -4.53 -0.11 -8.73
CA ALA A 42 -5.77 -0.22 -7.95
C ALA A 42 -5.78 -1.46 -7.05
N ARG A 43 -5.38 -2.63 -7.57
CA ARG A 43 -5.24 -3.87 -6.79
C ARG A 43 -4.23 -3.70 -5.66
N LEU A 44 -3.07 -3.10 -5.94
CA LEU A 44 -2.07 -2.80 -4.92
C LEU A 44 -2.56 -1.80 -3.87
N TRP A 45 -3.35 -0.80 -4.27
CA TRP A 45 -3.98 0.12 -3.33
C TRP A 45 -4.89 -0.61 -2.35
N LEU A 46 -5.75 -1.50 -2.84
CA LEU A 46 -6.63 -2.31 -2.00
C LEU A 46 -5.82 -3.23 -1.07
N ARG A 47 -4.80 -3.91 -1.59
CA ARG A 47 -3.91 -4.74 -0.78
C ARG A 47 -3.22 -3.96 0.34
N MET A 48 -2.75 -2.74 0.07
CA MET A 48 -2.16 -1.87 1.09
C MET A 48 -3.16 -1.51 2.20
N LEU A 49 -4.44 -1.29 1.86
CA LEU A 49 -5.47 -1.02 2.87
C LEU A 49 -5.72 -2.25 3.74
N GLU A 50 -5.88 -3.42 3.13
CA GLU A 50 -6.06 -4.70 3.82
C GLU A 50 -4.89 -5.00 4.75
N ASP A 51 -3.65 -4.88 4.26
CA ASP A 51 -2.45 -5.14 5.06
C ASP A 51 -2.41 -4.23 6.30
N ILE A 52 -2.75 -2.94 6.18
CA ILE A 52 -2.80 -2.03 7.33
C ILE A 52 -3.90 -2.46 8.31
N GLN A 53 -5.10 -2.75 7.81
CA GLN A 53 -6.23 -3.18 8.64
C GLN A 53 -5.91 -4.46 9.41
N HIS A 54 -5.33 -5.46 8.74
CA HIS A 54 -4.95 -6.71 9.36
C HIS A 54 -3.82 -6.54 10.37
N GLN A 55 -2.77 -5.79 10.03
CA GLN A 55 -1.58 -5.63 10.88
C GLN A 55 -1.84 -4.77 12.12
N TYR A 56 -2.59 -3.67 11.96
CA TYR A 56 -2.80 -2.68 13.02
C TYR A 56 -4.19 -2.75 13.65
N ARG A 57 -5.09 -3.61 13.16
CA ARG A 57 -6.49 -3.71 13.60
C ARG A 57 -7.21 -2.37 13.50
N THR A 58 -6.89 -1.59 12.47
CA THR A 58 -7.54 -0.29 12.22
C THR A 58 -8.90 -0.48 11.55
N PRO A 59 -9.85 0.43 11.77
CA PRO A 59 -11.08 0.50 10.98
C PRO A 59 -10.78 0.87 9.51
N SER A 60 -11.83 1.01 8.70
CA SER A 60 -11.71 1.48 7.32
C SER A 60 -10.92 2.79 7.24
N LEU A 61 -9.83 2.79 6.47
CA LEU A 61 -8.95 3.94 6.32
C LEU A 61 -9.55 4.92 5.31
N THR A 62 -9.61 6.19 5.70
CA THR A 62 -10.01 7.25 4.78
C THR A 62 -8.88 7.62 3.82
N PHE A 63 -9.24 8.24 2.70
CA PHE A 63 -8.25 8.78 1.77
C PHE A 63 -7.29 9.77 2.45
N ASP A 64 -7.80 10.62 3.35
CA ASP A 64 -6.98 11.57 4.10
C ASP A 64 -5.97 10.88 5.02
N ALA A 65 -6.34 9.77 5.65
CA ALA A 65 -5.43 8.97 6.46
C ALA A 65 -4.30 8.40 5.59
N MET A 66 -4.63 7.87 4.42
CA MET A 66 -3.64 7.36 3.45
C MET A 66 -2.75 8.47 2.89
N HIS A 67 -3.31 9.65 2.61
CA HIS A 67 -2.55 10.81 2.17
C HIS A 67 -1.57 11.29 3.26
N LYS A 68 -2.00 11.34 4.52
CA LYS A 68 -1.12 11.65 5.66
C LYS A 68 -0.04 10.59 5.86
N LEU A 69 -0.38 9.31 5.73
CA LEU A 69 0.57 8.21 5.75
C LEU A 69 1.68 8.40 4.71
N SER A 70 1.33 8.82 3.49
CA SER A 70 2.31 9.05 2.41
C SER A 70 3.39 10.10 2.75
N LYS A 71 3.05 11.07 3.62
CA LYS A 71 3.92 12.15 4.08
C LYS A 71 4.60 11.86 5.42
N THR A 72 4.15 10.83 6.13
CA THR A 72 4.71 10.43 7.43
C THR A 72 6.13 9.89 7.25
N SER A 73 7.05 10.16 8.17
CA SER A 73 8.41 9.62 8.08
C SER A 73 8.40 8.10 8.32
N LYS A 74 9.28 7.35 7.65
CA LYS A 74 9.32 5.88 7.75
C LYS A 74 9.33 5.36 9.19
N ALA A 75 10.10 6.01 10.07
CA ALA A 75 10.24 5.64 11.47
C ALA A 75 8.95 5.84 12.29
N THR A 76 8.07 6.76 11.89
CA THR A 76 6.86 7.12 12.66
C THR A 76 5.59 6.48 12.14
N VAL A 77 5.66 5.76 11.01
CA VAL A 77 4.53 5.03 10.40
C VAL A 77 3.84 4.08 11.40
N PRO A 78 4.55 3.19 12.12
CA PRO A 78 3.87 2.26 13.03
C PRO A 78 3.14 2.97 14.17
N THR A 79 3.71 4.07 14.68
CA THR A 79 3.08 4.89 15.71
C THR A 79 1.82 5.59 15.20
N TYR A 80 1.87 6.13 13.98
CA TYR A 80 0.71 6.76 13.35
C TYR A 80 -0.44 5.76 13.14
N LEU A 81 -0.14 4.59 12.60
CA LEU A 81 -1.15 3.55 12.33
C LEU A 81 -1.76 2.98 13.62
N ARG A 82 -0.95 2.75 14.67
CA ARG A 82 -1.47 2.36 15.99
C ARG A 82 -2.39 3.42 16.60
N LYS A 83 -2.10 4.71 16.40
CA LYS A 83 -2.97 5.79 16.88
C LYS A 83 -4.35 5.74 16.21
N LEU A 84 -4.40 5.41 14.92
CA LEU A 84 -5.66 5.27 14.18
C LEU A 84 -6.48 4.04 14.60
N ALA A 85 -5.87 3.03 15.21
CA ALA A 85 -6.58 1.84 15.69
C ALA A 85 -7.31 2.09 17.03
N LEU A 86 -6.90 3.12 17.76
CA LEU A 86 -7.43 3.48 19.08
C LEU A 86 -8.48 4.60 19.03
N SER A 87 -8.74 5.15 17.84
CA SER A 87 -9.71 6.21 17.57
C SER A 87 -10.99 5.64 16.98
#